data_AF-A0A0F9EI93-F1
#
_entry.id   AF-A0A0F9EI93-F1
#
_cell.length_a   1.000
_cell.length_b   1.000
_cell.length_c   1.000
_cell.angle_alpha   90.00
_cell.angle_beta   90.00
_cell.angle_gamma   90.00
#
_symmetry.space_group_name_H-M   'P 1'
#
loop_
_entity.id
_entity.type
_entity.pdbx_description
1 polymer ?
#
loop_
_entity_poly.entity_id
_entity_poly.type
_entity_poly.pdbx_seq_one_letter_code
_entity_poly.pdbx_strand_id
1 'polypeptide(L)'
;MNQVLRHAKNTALTLVFPLTDPDGQPITGAGGLDTEESHDGSVFADTANEMAEIGSTGFYVVTITAGELNYDTIVIDLQTSTGGIMPLSYEIHTYTPTEDITLAELAQGQPSATPTLRNALMLLYMALRNLTTTSATLLEVNNNAGTVIAKSTIGDDGSDFTRAKMVSGP
;
A
#
# COMPACT_ATOMS: atom_id res chain seq x y z
N MET A 1 -13.01 -16.05 18.59
CA MET A 1 -11.56 -15.78 18.59
C MET A 1 -11.34 -14.68 17.57
N ASN A 2 -10.78 -13.53 17.94
CA ASN A 2 -10.60 -12.43 16.99
C ASN A 2 -9.34 -12.72 16.15
N GLN A 3 -9.51 -12.75 14.84
CA GLN A 3 -8.41 -12.95 13.89
C GLN A 3 -7.93 -11.57 13.42
N VAL A 4 -6.65 -11.26 13.61
CA VAL A 4 -6.05 -10.02 13.10
C VAL A 4 -5.37 -10.30 11.76
N LEU A 5 -5.79 -9.57 10.74
CA LEU A 5 -5.30 -9.69 9.36
C LEU A 5 -4.63 -8.39 8.94
N ARG A 6 -3.61 -8.49 8.08
CA ARG A 6 -3.02 -7.33 7.40
C ARG A 6 -3.31 -7.41 5.91
N HIS A 7 -3.85 -6.35 5.33
CA HIS A 7 -4.28 -6.36 3.93
C HIS A 7 -4.01 -5.05 3.20
N ALA A 8 -3.91 -5.09 1.87
CA ALA A 8 -3.71 -3.90 1.06
C ALA A 8 -4.96 -3.00 1.06
N LYS A 9 -4.78 -1.68 1.23
CA LYS A 9 -5.86 -0.71 1.01
C LYS A 9 -6.41 -0.80 -0.41
N ASN A 10 -7.69 -0.46 -0.57
CA ASN A 10 -8.35 -0.33 -1.87
C ASN A 10 -8.31 -1.62 -2.73
N THR A 11 -8.17 -2.77 -2.09
CA THR A 11 -8.12 -4.08 -2.75
C THR A 11 -9.13 -4.98 -2.06
N ALA A 12 -10.08 -5.55 -2.79
CA ALA A 12 -11.09 -6.43 -2.21
C ALA A 12 -10.46 -7.62 -1.47
N LEU A 13 -11.12 -8.08 -0.40
CA LEU A 13 -10.70 -9.23 0.41
C LEU A 13 -11.87 -10.19 0.57
N THR A 14 -11.62 -11.47 0.29
CA THR A 14 -12.59 -12.54 0.57
C THR A 14 -12.21 -13.25 1.86
N LEU A 15 -13.11 -13.21 2.83
CA LEU A 15 -12.99 -13.93 4.10
C LEU A 15 -13.75 -15.25 3.98
N VAL A 16 -13.13 -16.34 4.40
CA VAL A 16 -13.75 -17.67 4.49
C VAL A 16 -13.59 -18.19 5.90
N PHE A 17 -14.69 -18.61 6.51
CA PHE A 17 -14.73 -18.93 7.93
C PHE A 17 -15.81 -19.94 8.28
N PRO A 18 -15.61 -20.79 9.30
CA PRO A 18 -16.68 -21.62 9.82
C PRO A 18 -17.56 -20.83 10.79
N LEU A 19 -18.86 -21.11 10.80
CA LEU A 19 -19.68 -20.85 11.98
C LEU A 19 -19.71 -22.13 12.81
N THR A 20 -19.31 -22.04 14.08
CA THR A 20 -19.25 -23.21 14.96
C THR A 20 -20.09 -23.05 16.21
N ASP A 21 -20.58 -24.18 16.73
CA ASP A 21 -21.12 -24.26 18.07
C ASP A 21 -19.99 -24.12 19.13
N PRO A 22 -20.31 -24.05 20.44
CA PRO A 22 -19.31 -23.97 21.50
C PRO A 22 -18.39 -25.19 21.61
N ASP A 23 -18.78 -26.31 21.00
CA ASP A 23 -17.99 -27.55 20.93
C ASP A 23 -17.09 -27.59 19.68
N GLY A 24 -17.11 -26.52 18.87
CA GLY A 24 -16.30 -26.37 17.66
C GLY A 24 -16.84 -27.12 16.44
N GLN A 25 -18.09 -27.61 16.48
CA GLN A 25 -18.72 -28.27 15.34
C GLN A 25 -19.28 -27.25 14.35
N PRO A 26 -19.03 -27.40 13.03
CA PRO A 26 -19.61 -26.53 12.02
C PRO A 26 -21.13 -26.55 12.02
N ILE A 27 -21.75 -25.38 11.91
CA ILE A 27 -23.20 -25.19 11.84
C ILE A 27 -23.60 -24.89 10.40
N THR A 28 -24.41 -25.78 9.83
CA THR A 28 -24.96 -25.62 8.47
C THR A 28 -26.32 -24.91 8.49
N GLY A 29 -26.65 -24.20 7.42
CA GLY A 29 -27.97 -23.59 7.23
C GLY A 29 -28.34 -22.50 8.25
N ALA A 30 -27.36 -21.72 8.74
CA ALA A 30 -27.65 -20.64 9.67
C ALA A 30 -28.54 -19.55 9.01
N GLY A 31 -29.50 -19.03 9.77
CA GLY A 31 -30.51 -18.07 9.30
C GLY A 31 -30.24 -16.64 9.75
N GLY A 32 -30.80 -15.66 9.04
CA GLY A 32 -30.63 -14.24 9.33
C GLY A 32 -29.16 -13.83 9.30
N LEU A 33 -28.46 -14.26 8.25
CA LEU A 33 -27.06 -13.96 8.03
C LEU A 33 -26.90 -12.48 7.72
N ASP A 34 -25.97 -11.83 8.40
CA ASP A 34 -25.72 -10.40 8.29
C ASP A 34 -24.23 -10.12 8.53
N THR A 35 -23.69 -9.10 7.88
CA THR A 35 -22.28 -8.71 7.96
C THR A 35 -22.15 -7.20 8.08
N GLU A 36 -21.55 -6.81 9.20
CA GLU A 36 -21.46 -5.42 9.63
C GLU A 36 -19.98 -5.01 9.68
N GLU A 37 -19.70 -3.76 9.35
CA GLU A 37 -18.36 -3.20 9.41
C GLU A 37 -18.26 -1.93 10.26
N SER A 38 -17.14 -1.77 10.95
CA SER A 38 -16.76 -0.54 11.65
C SER A 38 -15.44 -0.03 11.09
N HIS A 39 -15.40 1.27 10.79
CA HIS A 39 -14.25 1.95 10.22
C HIS A 39 -13.59 2.83 11.28
N ASP A 40 -12.35 2.53 11.63
CA ASP A 40 -11.53 3.29 12.58
C ASP A 40 -12.24 3.57 13.93
N GLY A 41 -13.09 2.63 14.37
CA GLY A 41 -13.87 2.74 15.60
C GLY A 41 -15.19 3.50 15.47
N SER A 42 -15.71 3.66 14.25
CA SER A 42 -17.06 4.18 14.00
C SER A 42 -18.15 3.24 14.50
N VAL A 43 -19.40 3.70 14.46
CA VAL A 43 -20.56 2.80 14.57
C VAL A 43 -20.52 1.77 13.44
N PHE A 44 -21.07 0.58 13.72
CA PHE A 44 -21.25 -0.45 12.71
C PHE A 44 -22.29 -0.02 11.67
N ALA A 45 -22.05 -0.44 10.43
CA ALA A 45 -22.95 -0.26 9.31
C ALA A 45 -22.88 -1.48 8.37
N ASP A 46 -23.99 -1.72 7.67
CA ASP A 46 -24.12 -2.81 6.70
C ASP A 46 -22.97 -2.80 5.70
N THR A 47 -22.38 -3.98 5.50
CA THR A 47 -21.48 -4.18 4.37
C THR A 47 -22.26 -4.29 3.06
N ALA A 48 -21.58 -4.06 1.94
CA ALA A 48 -22.18 -4.18 0.62
C ALA A 48 -22.54 -5.64 0.26
N ASN A 49 -21.85 -6.61 0.87
CA ASN A 49 -22.06 -8.03 0.60
C ASN A 49 -22.25 -8.77 1.91
N GLU A 50 -23.34 -9.53 2.00
CA GLU A 50 -23.60 -10.38 3.15
C GLU A 50 -22.84 -11.71 3.10
N MET A 51 -22.56 -12.27 4.28
CA MET A 51 -22.04 -13.62 4.36
C MET A 51 -23.02 -14.66 3.80
N ALA A 52 -22.48 -15.66 3.12
CA ALA A 52 -23.25 -16.75 2.54
C ALA A 52 -22.60 -18.10 2.83
N GLU A 53 -23.41 -19.12 3.07
CA GLU A 53 -22.89 -20.47 3.27
C GLU A 53 -22.36 -21.07 1.96
N ILE A 54 -21.18 -21.68 2.04
CA ILE A 54 -20.59 -22.45 0.96
C ILE A 54 -21.17 -23.87 1.02
N GLY A 55 -22.11 -24.18 0.13
CA GLY A 55 -22.49 -25.57 -0.20
C GLY A 55 -22.95 -26.44 0.98
N SER A 56 -23.63 -25.87 1.98
CA SER A 56 -24.09 -26.58 3.18
C SER A 56 -22.99 -27.27 3.97
N THR A 57 -21.80 -26.65 4.02
CA THR A 57 -20.60 -27.22 4.68
C THR A 57 -20.38 -26.70 6.09
N GLY A 58 -21.11 -25.66 6.51
CA GLY A 58 -20.86 -24.92 7.74
C GLY A 58 -19.71 -23.91 7.61
N PHE A 59 -19.09 -23.81 6.43
CA PHE A 59 -18.21 -22.70 6.06
C PHE A 59 -19.00 -21.64 5.30
N TYR A 60 -18.67 -20.39 5.58
CA TYR A 60 -19.30 -19.21 5.05
C TYR A 60 -18.24 -18.32 4.41
N VAL A 61 -18.68 -17.48 3.48
CA VAL A 61 -17.85 -16.54 2.75
C VAL A 61 -18.48 -15.16 2.75
N VAL A 62 -17.65 -14.13 2.88
CA VAL A 62 -18.02 -12.76 2.56
C VAL A 62 -16.89 -12.09 1.79
N THR A 63 -17.23 -11.22 0.85
CA THR A 63 -16.24 -10.40 0.16
C THR A 63 -16.41 -8.96 0.59
N ILE A 64 -15.39 -8.44 1.26
CA ILE A 64 -15.29 -7.02 1.59
C ILE A 64 -14.75 -6.31 0.35
N THR A 65 -15.46 -5.29 -0.09
CA THR A 65 -15.14 -4.55 -1.32
C THR A 65 -13.87 -3.71 -1.14
N ALA A 66 -13.31 -3.27 -2.27
CA ALA A 66 -12.15 -2.38 -2.25
C ALA A 66 -12.45 -1.04 -1.54
N GLY A 67 -13.66 -0.50 -1.67
CA GLY A 67 -14.03 0.78 -1.06
C GLY A 67 -14.12 0.71 0.45
N GLU A 68 -14.65 -0.39 0.97
CA GLU A 68 -14.75 -0.70 2.40
C GLU A 68 -13.35 -0.92 3.05
N LEU A 69 -12.35 -1.29 2.25
CA LEU A 69 -10.95 -1.48 2.69
C LEU A 69 -10.08 -0.23 2.48
N ASN A 70 -10.66 0.97 2.54
CA ASN A 70 -9.92 2.24 2.43
C ASN A 70 -9.71 2.97 3.79
N TYR A 71 -9.85 2.26 4.90
CA TYR A 71 -9.64 2.75 6.28
C TYR A 71 -8.45 2.06 6.91
N ASP A 72 -7.90 2.59 8.02
CA ASP A 72 -6.68 2.02 8.62
C ASP A 72 -6.99 0.73 9.41
N THR A 73 -8.05 0.75 10.21
CA THR A 73 -8.55 -0.38 10.99
C THR A 73 -10.01 -0.64 10.65
N ILE A 74 -10.32 -1.85 10.20
CA ILE A 74 -11.68 -2.30 9.94
C ILE A 74 -12.00 -3.47 10.86
N VAL A 75 -13.15 -3.42 11.52
CA VAL A 75 -13.69 -4.58 12.24
C VAL A 75 -14.88 -5.10 11.46
N ILE A 76 -14.86 -6.40 11.13
CA ILE A 76 -16.00 -7.10 10.55
C ILE A 76 -16.67 -7.89 11.66
N ASP A 77 -17.94 -7.59 11.90
CA ASP A 77 -18.81 -8.34 12.79
C ASP A 77 -19.74 -9.24 11.97
N LEU A 78 -19.80 -10.50 12.35
CA LEU A 78 -20.55 -11.53 11.62
C LEU A 78 -21.73 -11.96 12.47
N GLN A 79 -22.93 -11.67 11.99
CA GLN A 79 -24.16 -11.78 12.78
C GLN A 79 -25.12 -12.80 12.22
N THR A 80 -25.80 -13.51 13.11
CA THR A 80 -26.79 -14.53 12.76
C THR A 80 -27.89 -14.59 13.80
N SER A 81 -29.12 -14.86 13.35
CA SER A 81 -30.24 -15.16 14.23
C SER A 81 -30.24 -16.60 14.77
N THR A 82 -29.37 -17.47 14.24
CA THR A 82 -29.18 -18.83 14.76
C THR A 82 -28.56 -18.77 16.15
N GLY A 83 -29.24 -19.38 17.13
CA GLY A 83 -28.72 -19.47 18.50
C GLY A 83 -27.59 -20.50 18.64
N GLY A 84 -26.76 -20.32 19.67
CA GLY A 84 -25.72 -21.28 20.02
C GLY A 84 -24.49 -21.23 19.10
N ILE A 85 -24.25 -20.12 18.41
CA ILE A 85 -23.02 -19.90 17.62
C ILE A 85 -21.98 -19.18 18.49
N MET A 86 -20.71 -19.57 18.37
CA MET A 86 -19.62 -18.81 18.97
C MET A 86 -19.44 -17.46 18.26
N PRO A 87 -19.27 -16.34 19.00
CA PRO A 87 -19.03 -15.04 18.39
C PRO A 87 -17.79 -15.03 17.47
N LEU A 88 -17.93 -14.43 16.30
CA LEU A 88 -16.89 -14.37 15.27
C LEU A 88 -16.76 -12.95 14.75
N SER A 89 -15.55 -12.38 14.85
CA SER A 89 -15.21 -11.09 14.27
C SER A 89 -13.79 -11.13 13.69
N TYR A 90 -13.56 -10.27 12.70
CA TYR A 90 -12.26 -10.06 12.09
C TYR A 90 -11.80 -8.63 12.32
N GLU A 91 -10.51 -8.48 12.62
CA GLU A 91 -9.87 -7.17 12.65
C GLU A 91 -8.88 -7.11 11.48
N ILE A 92 -9.05 -6.12 10.62
CA ILE A 92 -8.24 -5.94 9.42
C ILE A 92 -7.48 -4.62 9.57
N HIS A 93 -6.16 -4.69 9.57
CA HIS A 93 -5.29 -3.52 9.46
C HIS A 93 -4.84 -3.38 8.03
N THR A 94 -5.21 -2.27 7.40
CA THR A 94 -4.81 -2.07 6.02
C THR A 94 -3.47 -1.33 5.92
N TYR A 95 -2.78 -1.50 4.80
CA TYR A 95 -1.58 -0.75 4.47
C TYR A 95 -1.68 -0.22 3.05
N THR A 96 -1.06 0.94 2.80
CA THR A 96 -0.89 1.42 1.43
C THR A 96 0.17 0.57 0.74
N PRO A 97 -0.14 -0.16 -0.35
CA PRO A 97 0.83 -0.97 -1.05
C PRO A 97 1.95 -0.10 -1.61
N THR A 98 3.20 -0.54 -1.46
CA THR A 98 4.36 0.19 -1.98
C THR A 98 4.67 -0.10 -3.45
N GLU A 99 4.01 -1.11 -4.04
CA GLU A 99 4.43 -1.71 -5.31
C GLU A 99 4.08 -0.86 -6.55
N ASP A 100 3.20 0.13 -6.40
CA ASP A 100 2.80 1.07 -7.48
C ASP A 100 2.90 2.54 -7.06
N ILE A 101 3.83 2.89 -6.16
CA ILE A 101 4.03 4.30 -5.80
C ILE A 101 4.71 5.02 -6.98
N THR A 102 3.94 5.85 -7.69
CA THR A 102 4.51 6.81 -8.63
C THR A 102 5.36 7.84 -7.88
N LEU A 103 6.65 7.87 -8.18
CA LEU A 103 7.58 8.83 -7.60
C LEU A 103 7.82 9.95 -8.63
N ALA A 104 7.43 11.17 -8.27
CA ALA A 104 7.73 12.34 -9.07
C ALA A 104 9.25 12.57 -9.16
N GLU A 105 9.72 12.94 -10.36
CA GLU A 105 11.10 13.37 -10.56
C GLU A 105 11.43 14.60 -9.70
N LEU A 106 12.73 14.82 -9.45
CA LEU A 106 13.12 16.03 -8.72
C LEU A 106 12.85 17.28 -9.58
N ALA A 107 12.46 18.34 -8.89
CA ALA A 107 12.57 19.69 -9.43
C ALA A 107 14.06 20.06 -9.63
N GLN A 108 14.29 21.18 -10.31
CA GLN A 108 15.65 21.69 -10.51
C GLN A 108 16.35 21.93 -9.16
N GLY A 109 17.54 21.35 -8.99
CA GLY A 109 18.31 21.40 -7.76
C GLY A 109 18.81 20.02 -7.33
N GLN A 110 20.04 19.98 -6.84
CA GLN A 110 20.52 18.77 -6.14
C GLN A 110 19.73 18.57 -4.83
N PRO A 111 19.59 17.33 -4.34
CA PRO A 111 19.15 17.06 -2.98
C PRO A 111 20.05 17.77 -1.94
N SER A 112 19.47 18.12 -0.78
CA SER A 112 20.23 18.72 0.33
C SER A 112 21.29 17.76 0.89
N ALA A 113 22.18 18.24 1.77
CA ALA A 113 23.17 17.39 2.43
C ALA A 113 22.56 16.32 3.36
N THR A 114 21.30 16.51 3.77
CA THR A 114 20.52 15.56 4.57
C THR A 114 19.20 15.27 3.83
N PRO A 115 19.26 14.59 2.67
CA PRO A 115 18.08 14.39 1.83
C PRO A 115 17.20 13.27 2.39
N THR A 116 15.94 13.23 1.95
CA THR A 116 15.12 12.03 2.13
C THR A 116 15.63 10.90 1.22
N LEU A 117 15.38 9.64 1.59
CA LEU A 117 15.73 8.49 0.74
C LEU A 117 15.12 8.62 -0.67
N ARG A 118 13.87 9.11 -0.77
CA ARG A 118 13.21 9.42 -2.04
C ARG A 118 14.06 10.34 -2.91
N ASN A 119 14.52 11.46 -2.36
CA ASN A 119 15.24 12.44 -3.17
C ASN A 119 16.64 11.95 -3.56
N ALA A 120 17.32 11.23 -2.66
CA ALA A 120 18.62 10.65 -2.96
C ALA A 120 18.54 9.57 -4.06
N LEU A 121 17.59 8.64 -3.94
CA LEU A 121 17.39 7.57 -4.92
C LEU A 121 16.85 8.12 -6.24
N MET A 122 15.98 9.13 -6.22
CA MET A 122 15.46 9.75 -7.44
C MET A 122 16.57 10.43 -8.24
N LEU A 123 17.51 11.14 -7.60
CA LEU A 123 18.69 11.69 -8.30
C LEU A 123 19.51 10.59 -8.98
N LEU A 124 19.76 9.49 -8.27
CA LEU A 124 20.48 8.34 -8.83
C LEU A 124 19.71 7.73 -10.02
N TYR A 125 18.41 7.53 -9.86
CA TYR A 125 17.54 7.00 -10.92
C TYR A 125 17.56 7.88 -12.16
N MET A 126 17.39 9.19 -12.02
CA MET A 126 17.44 10.11 -13.16
C MET A 126 18.82 10.15 -13.81
N ALA A 127 19.92 10.14 -13.04
CA ALA A 127 21.26 10.11 -13.61
C ALA A 127 21.54 8.84 -14.44
N LEU A 128 20.92 7.71 -14.08
CA LEU A 128 21.07 6.44 -14.79
C LEU A 128 20.10 6.27 -15.96
N ARG A 129 18.85 6.74 -15.82
CA ARG A 129 17.77 6.51 -16.79
C ARG A 129 17.59 7.66 -17.77
N ASN A 130 17.67 8.90 -17.28
CA ASN A 130 17.44 10.08 -18.11
C ASN A 130 18.71 10.48 -18.86
N LEU A 131 18.58 11.49 -19.72
CA LEU A 131 19.73 12.07 -20.41
C LEU A 131 20.73 12.62 -19.37
N THR A 132 21.96 12.12 -19.48
CA THR A 132 23.13 12.70 -18.81
C THR A 132 24.10 13.16 -19.88
N THR A 133 24.48 14.43 -19.84
CA THR A 133 25.40 15.02 -20.83
C THR A 133 26.74 15.30 -20.19
N THR A 134 27.83 14.85 -20.82
CA THR A 134 29.20 15.15 -20.39
C THR A 134 29.89 15.95 -21.50
N SER A 135 30.29 17.18 -21.18
CA SER A 135 31.13 18.05 -22.02
C SER A 135 32.58 18.04 -21.52
N ALA A 136 33.44 18.89 -22.08
CA ALA A 136 34.83 19.01 -21.61
C ALA A 136 34.93 19.55 -20.16
N THR A 137 33.93 20.29 -19.69
CA THR A 137 33.99 20.99 -18.39
C THR A 137 32.81 20.70 -17.48
N LEU A 138 31.71 20.13 -17.98
CA LEU A 138 30.49 19.89 -17.21
C LEU A 138 29.94 18.48 -17.42
N LEU A 139 29.44 17.91 -16.33
CA LEU A 139 28.46 16.82 -16.32
C LEU A 139 27.09 17.40 -15.94
N GLU A 140 26.05 17.07 -16.70
CA GLU A 140 24.68 17.52 -16.50
C GLU A 140 23.74 16.32 -16.43
N VAL A 141 22.83 16.32 -15.45
CA VAL A 141 21.76 15.33 -15.30
C VAL A 141 20.45 16.02 -15.60
N ASN A 142 19.62 15.42 -16.46
CA ASN A 142 18.34 15.99 -16.87
C ASN A 142 17.15 15.24 -16.26
N ASN A 143 16.02 15.92 -16.12
CA ASN A 143 14.74 15.27 -15.91
C ASN A 143 14.22 14.68 -17.25
N ASN A 144 13.13 13.93 -17.22
CA ASN A 144 12.53 13.35 -18.42
C ASN A 144 12.05 14.41 -19.43
N ALA A 145 11.73 15.62 -18.96
CA ALA A 145 11.34 16.75 -19.81
C ALA A 145 12.54 17.50 -20.46
N GLY A 146 13.78 17.05 -20.21
CA GLY A 146 14.99 17.64 -20.78
C GLY A 146 15.57 18.82 -20.01
N THR A 147 14.97 19.24 -18.89
CA THR A 147 15.52 20.28 -18.01
C THR A 147 16.72 19.75 -17.25
N VAL A 148 17.82 20.52 -17.18
CA VAL A 148 18.99 20.17 -16.36
C VAL A 148 18.63 20.36 -14.89
N ILE A 149 18.61 19.26 -14.13
CA ILE A 149 18.26 19.29 -12.70
C ILE A 149 19.48 19.55 -11.81
N ALA A 150 20.62 18.98 -12.16
CA ALA A 150 21.85 19.07 -11.40
C ALA A 150 23.04 19.00 -12.34
N LYS A 151 24.08 19.77 -12.04
CA LYS A 151 25.32 19.80 -12.81
C LYS A 151 26.53 19.73 -11.90
N SER A 152 27.66 19.32 -12.45
CA SER A 152 28.94 19.29 -11.76
C SER A 152 30.05 19.65 -12.74
N THR A 153 30.98 20.50 -12.33
CA THR A 153 32.17 20.80 -13.12
C THR A 153 33.10 19.59 -13.10
N ILE A 154 33.59 19.20 -14.26
CA ILE A 154 34.67 18.22 -14.43
C ILE A 154 35.93 18.91 -14.93
N GLY A 155 37.08 18.39 -14.54
CA GLY A 155 38.37 18.91 -14.96
C GLY A 155 39.40 17.79 -15.09
N ASP A 156 40.32 17.95 -16.03
CA ASP A 156 41.49 17.10 -16.24
C ASP A 156 42.70 18.03 -16.37
N ASP A 157 43.60 17.98 -15.39
CA ASP A 157 44.84 18.77 -15.40
C ASP A 157 46.04 17.98 -15.95
N GLY A 158 45.79 16.81 -16.55
CA GLY A 158 46.78 15.88 -17.07
C GLY A 158 47.36 14.94 -16.01
N SER A 159 47.00 15.09 -14.73
CA SER A 159 47.36 14.18 -13.64
C SER A 159 46.12 13.63 -12.94
N ASP A 160 45.19 14.52 -12.58
CA ASP A 160 43.97 14.21 -11.86
C ASP A 160 42.73 14.52 -12.70
N PHE A 161 41.88 13.51 -12.86
CA PHE A 161 40.50 13.76 -13.28
C PHE A 161 39.65 14.06 -12.05
N THR A 162 39.12 15.27 -11.98
CA THR A 162 38.30 15.72 -10.86
C THR A 162 36.86 15.98 -11.29
N ARG A 163 35.94 15.72 -10.36
CA ARG A 163 34.54 16.08 -10.48
C ARG A 163 34.10 16.83 -9.24
N ALA A 164 33.70 18.08 -9.41
CA ALA A 164 33.25 18.94 -8.33
C ALA A 164 31.92 18.44 -7.73
N LYS A 165 31.56 18.93 -6.54
CA LYS A 165 30.24 18.70 -5.96
C LYS A 165 29.15 19.13 -6.94
N MET A 166 28.06 18.37 -7.04
CA MET A 166 26.90 18.79 -7.81
C MET A 166 26.36 20.13 -7.27
N VAL A 167 25.75 20.91 -8.15
CA VAL A 167 25.01 22.14 -7.87
C VAL A 167 23.74 22.15 -8.72
N SER A 168 22.81 23.05 -8.44
CA SER A 168 21.60 23.20 -9.24
C SER A 168 21.93 23.45 -10.71
N GLY A 169 21.14 22.84 -11.60
CA GLY A 169 21.21 23.11 -13.03
C GLY A 169 20.93 24.59 -13.35
N PRO A 170 21.47 25.12 -14.47
CA PRO A 170 21.04 26.39 -15.04
C PRO A 170 19.65 26.26 -15.67
#